data_AF-A0A7V6SY52-F1
#
_entry.id   AF-A0A7V6SY52-F1
#
_cell.length_a   1.000
_cell.length_b   1.000
_cell.length_c   1.000
_cell.angle_alpha   90.00
_cell.angle_beta   90.00
_cell.angle_gamma   90.00
#
_symmetry.space_group_name_H-M   'P 1'
#
loop_
_entity.id
_entity.type
_entity.pdbx_description
1 polymer ?
#
loop_
_entity_poly.entity_id
_entity_poly.type
_entity_poly.pdbx_seq_one_letter_code
_entity_poly.pdbx_strand_id
1 'polypeptide(L)'
;MDYDKLVKLVNNMIEDLFPNGTQELNDREKALLIYKKLTNETTYDFELLESRKRRGPVNLLMEVFDVFINKKGVCSSLSQAYKLILEQVSIEAKAVICDDGNEVLHQLLMIKDNESDTWYFSDVTRGILYKNEGLSNFSYGYDRCNLINQKMLGYLPECLYDAVYNRETKKSGELEKLNSSNLCDLPTNIILEDKSNNIKV
;
A
#
# COMPACT_ATOMS: atom_id res chain seq x y z
N MET A 1 0.86 21.97 -4.09
CA MET A 1 0.01 20.76 -4.06
C MET A 1 -0.48 20.61 -2.64
N ASP A 2 -1.79 20.44 -2.45
CA ASP A 2 -2.47 20.71 -1.19
C ASP A 2 -2.69 19.41 -0.40
N TYR A 3 -1.85 19.17 0.61
CA TYR A 3 -1.95 17.99 1.48
C TYR A 3 -3.30 17.90 2.19
N ASP A 4 -3.94 19.03 2.51
CA ASP A 4 -5.26 19.04 3.15
C ASP A 4 -6.33 18.46 2.21
N LYS A 5 -6.15 18.65 0.89
CA LYS A 5 -7.02 18.03 -0.11
C LYS A 5 -6.83 16.51 -0.15
N LEU A 6 -5.61 15.99 -0.01
CA LEU A 6 -5.38 14.54 0.05
C LEU A 6 -6.03 13.94 1.29
N VAL A 7 -5.83 14.56 2.46
CA VAL A 7 -6.44 14.12 3.73
C VAL A 7 -7.96 14.07 3.61
N LYS A 8 -8.58 15.11 3.03
CA LYS A 8 -10.03 15.11 2.77
C LYS A 8 -10.47 13.95 1.87
N LEU A 9 -9.72 13.65 0.82
CA LEU A 9 -10.05 12.52 -0.07
C LEU A 9 -9.95 11.17 0.64
N VAL A 10 -8.94 10.98 1.49
CA VAL A 10 -8.78 9.78 2.32
C VAL A 10 -9.94 9.66 3.31
N ASN A 11 -10.25 10.73 4.04
CA ASN A 11 -11.35 10.73 5.02
C ASN A 11 -12.70 10.46 4.38
N ASN A 12 -13.00 11.07 3.22
CA ASN A 12 -14.23 10.79 2.48
C ASN A 12 -14.34 9.30 2.09
N MET A 13 -13.22 8.67 1.71
CA MET A 13 -13.23 7.24 1.38
C MET A 13 -13.47 6.37 2.62
N ILE A 14 -12.97 6.78 3.79
CA ILE A 14 -13.17 6.08 5.06
C ILE A 14 -14.60 6.22 5.55
N GLU A 15 -15.19 7.41 5.47
CA GLU A 15 -16.59 7.65 5.80
C GLU A 15 -17.53 6.81 4.91
N ASP A 16 -17.20 6.66 3.63
CA ASP A 16 -17.95 5.83 2.69
C ASP A 16 -17.77 4.31 2.96
N LEU A 17 -16.57 3.88 3.38
CA LEU A 17 -16.30 2.49 3.78
C LEU A 17 -16.95 2.12 5.11
N PHE A 18 -16.97 3.06 6.05
CA PHE A 18 -17.30 2.84 7.45
C PHE A 18 -18.29 3.90 7.95
N PRO A 19 -19.52 3.96 7.38
CA PRO A 19 -20.50 5.00 7.71
C PRO A 19 -20.95 4.96 9.18
N ASN A 20 -20.77 3.81 9.84
CA ASN A 20 -21.08 3.61 11.26
C ASN A 20 -19.82 3.55 12.14
N GLY A 21 -18.67 3.96 11.62
CA GLY A 21 -17.37 3.83 12.29
C GLY A 21 -16.74 2.43 12.17
N THR A 22 -15.60 2.26 12.84
CA THR A 22 -14.73 1.06 12.73
C THR A 22 -14.68 0.22 14.00
N GLN A 23 -15.46 0.56 15.04
CA GLN A 23 -15.31 0.02 16.40
C GLN A 23 -15.67 -1.46 16.51
N GLU A 24 -16.59 -1.95 15.68
CA GLU A 24 -17.05 -3.34 15.69
C GLU A 24 -16.23 -4.27 14.78
N LEU A 25 -15.30 -3.71 14.01
CA LEU A 25 -14.49 -4.45 13.05
C LEU A 25 -13.09 -4.69 13.60
N ASN A 26 -12.57 -5.91 13.40
CA ASN A 26 -11.14 -6.13 13.60
C ASN A 26 -10.33 -5.57 12.42
N ASP A 27 -9.01 -5.48 12.59
CA ASP A 27 -8.13 -4.87 11.60
C ASP A 27 -8.11 -5.61 10.27
N ARG A 28 -8.31 -6.94 10.32
CA ARG A 28 -8.36 -7.78 9.12
C ARG A 28 -9.63 -7.52 8.30
N GLU A 29 -10.76 -7.33 8.96
CA GLU A 29 -12.03 -6.97 8.34
C GLU A 29 -11.98 -5.57 7.71
N LYS A 30 -11.42 -4.60 8.43
CA LYS A 30 -11.18 -3.24 7.91
C LYS A 30 -10.29 -3.29 6.67
N ALA A 31 -9.13 -3.97 6.75
CA ALA A 31 -8.21 -4.12 5.63
C ALA A 31 -8.87 -4.79 4.42
N LEU A 32 -9.68 -5.82 4.64
CA LEU A 32 -10.41 -6.51 3.58
C LEU A 32 -11.43 -5.59 2.88
N LEU A 33 -12.16 -4.77 3.63
CA LEU A 33 -13.13 -3.82 3.06
C LEU A 33 -12.42 -2.75 2.21
N ILE A 34 -11.32 -2.20 2.73
CA ILE A 34 -10.47 -1.24 1.99
C ILE A 34 -9.94 -1.89 0.70
N TYR A 35 -9.35 -3.09 0.80
CA TYR A 35 -8.84 -3.85 -0.33
C TYR A 35 -9.94 -4.04 -1.40
N LYS A 36 -11.11 -4.53 -0.99
CA LYS A 36 -12.24 -4.76 -1.90
C LYS A 36 -12.65 -3.47 -2.61
N LYS A 37 -12.78 -2.36 -1.88
CA LYS A 37 -13.17 -1.08 -2.47
C LYS A 37 -12.18 -0.62 -3.53
N LEU A 38 -10.88 -0.64 -3.22
CA LEU A 38 -9.85 -0.30 -4.21
C LEU A 38 -9.90 -1.23 -5.42
N THR A 39 -9.96 -2.54 -5.22
CA THR A 39 -9.95 -3.52 -6.33
C THR A 39 -11.19 -3.48 -7.22
N ASN A 40 -12.33 -3.03 -6.68
CA ASN A 40 -13.59 -2.94 -7.40
C ASN A 40 -13.75 -1.60 -8.13
N GLU A 41 -13.29 -0.52 -7.51
CA GLU A 41 -13.55 0.84 -8.00
C GLU A 41 -12.38 1.45 -8.77
N THR A 42 -11.18 0.88 -8.66
CA THR A 42 -9.99 1.41 -9.35
C THR A 42 -9.53 0.55 -10.52
N THR A 43 -8.79 1.17 -11.44
CA THR A 43 -8.23 0.53 -12.64
C THR A 43 -6.73 0.74 -12.73
N TYR A 44 -6.05 -0.19 -13.40
CA TYR A 44 -4.61 -0.11 -13.60
C TYR A 44 -4.26 0.80 -14.79
N ASP A 45 -3.30 1.70 -14.60
CA ASP A 45 -2.87 2.67 -15.62
C ASP A 45 -1.67 2.20 -16.44
N PHE A 46 -1.94 1.42 -17.48
CA PHE A 46 -0.89 0.98 -18.40
C PHE A 46 -0.25 2.13 -19.18
N GLU A 47 -0.99 3.20 -19.47
CA GLU A 47 -0.45 4.37 -20.20
C GLU A 47 0.54 5.14 -19.34
N LEU A 48 0.20 5.35 -18.06
CA LEU A 48 1.12 5.96 -17.09
C LEU A 48 2.37 5.10 -16.92
N LEU A 49 2.23 3.78 -16.75
CA LEU A 49 3.37 2.87 -16.65
C LEU A 49 4.31 2.97 -17.85
N GLU A 50 3.76 2.93 -19.07
CA GLU A 50 4.54 3.06 -20.30
C GLU A 50 5.17 4.45 -20.45
N SER A 51 4.52 5.50 -19.96
CA SER A 51 5.09 6.85 -19.96
C SER A 51 6.27 6.98 -19.00
N ARG A 52 6.24 6.33 -17.83
CA ARG A 52 7.33 6.34 -16.84
C ARG A 52 8.60 5.69 -17.39
N LYS A 53 8.45 4.58 -18.12
CA LYS A 53 9.58 3.92 -18.83
C LYS A 53 10.28 4.85 -19.82
N ARG A 54 9.59 5.89 -20.32
CA ARG A 54 10.08 6.79 -21.39
C ARG A 54 10.51 8.18 -20.89
N ARG A 55 9.98 8.69 -19.78
CA ARG A 55 9.97 10.14 -19.48
C ARG A 55 10.65 10.60 -18.19
N GLY A 56 11.38 9.73 -17.47
CA GLY A 56 12.10 10.15 -16.26
C GLY A 56 11.16 10.40 -15.06
N PRO A 57 11.55 11.26 -14.09
CA PRO A 57 11.14 11.15 -12.68
C PRO A 57 9.63 11.19 -12.44
N VAL A 58 9.21 10.41 -11.45
CA VAL A 58 7.82 10.13 -11.05
C VAL A 58 7.33 11.15 -10.02
N ASN A 59 6.12 11.69 -10.19
CA ASN A 59 5.45 12.48 -9.15
C ASN A 59 4.43 11.60 -8.42
N LEU A 60 4.93 10.81 -7.48
CA LEU A 60 4.14 9.80 -6.76
C LEU A 60 2.93 10.40 -6.04
N LEU A 61 3.06 11.61 -5.48
CA LEU A 61 1.96 12.27 -4.77
C LEU A 61 0.81 12.60 -5.72
N MET A 62 1.08 13.15 -6.92
CA MET A 62 0.06 13.40 -7.93
C MET A 62 -0.65 12.12 -8.39
N GLU A 63 0.10 11.04 -8.57
CA GLU A 63 -0.49 9.77 -9.00
C GLU A 63 -1.32 9.11 -7.90
N VAL A 64 -1.00 9.34 -6.62
CA VAL A 64 -1.85 8.94 -5.48
C VAL A 64 -3.15 9.75 -5.48
N PHE A 65 -3.10 11.07 -5.77
CA PHE A 65 -4.31 11.87 -5.97
C PHE A 65 -5.21 11.28 -7.07
N ASP A 66 -4.61 10.83 -8.18
CA ASP A 66 -5.34 10.21 -9.30
C ASP A 66 -6.04 8.91 -8.89
N VAL A 67 -5.48 8.13 -7.95
CA VAL A 67 -6.18 6.96 -7.40
C VAL A 67 -7.48 7.38 -6.69
N PHE A 68 -7.48 8.46 -5.93
CA PHE A 68 -8.67 8.90 -5.21
C PHE A 68 -9.70 9.59 -6.11
N ILE A 69 -9.25 10.44 -7.03
CA ILE A 69 -10.10 11.28 -7.91
C ILE A 69 -10.52 10.52 -9.16
N ASN A 70 -9.54 10.03 -9.91
CA ASN A 70 -9.73 9.42 -11.23
C ASN A 70 -9.89 7.90 -11.17
N LYS A 71 -9.77 7.31 -9.96
CA LYS A 71 -9.87 5.86 -9.72
C LYS A 71 -8.92 5.05 -10.61
N LYS A 72 -7.72 5.58 -10.83
CA LYS A 72 -6.74 5.02 -11.76
C LYS A 72 -5.33 5.21 -11.21
N GLY A 73 -4.47 4.19 -11.35
CA GLY A 73 -3.09 4.26 -10.87
C GLY A 73 -2.24 3.07 -11.28
N VAL A 74 -0.96 3.09 -10.94
CA VAL A 74 -0.02 1.97 -11.13
C VAL A 74 0.39 1.40 -9.78
N CYS A 75 1.18 0.32 -9.76
CA CYS A 75 1.52 -0.42 -8.53
C CYS A 75 1.93 0.48 -7.36
N SER A 76 2.89 1.37 -7.57
CA SER A 76 3.33 2.35 -6.56
C SER A 76 2.21 3.25 -6.04
N SER A 77 1.43 3.92 -6.89
CA SER A 77 0.39 4.85 -6.41
C SER A 77 -0.81 4.12 -5.80
N LEU A 78 -1.19 2.96 -6.32
CA LEU A 78 -2.24 2.10 -5.76
C LEU A 78 -1.85 1.60 -4.37
N SER A 79 -0.62 1.12 -4.19
CA SER A 79 -0.13 0.66 -2.89
C SER A 79 0.01 1.81 -1.88
N GLN A 80 0.46 2.99 -2.30
CA GLN A 80 0.52 4.14 -1.38
C GLN A 80 -0.87 4.65 -0.99
N ALA A 81 -1.82 4.70 -1.92
CA ALA A 81 -3.20 5.02 -1.60
C ALA A 81 -3.80 4.00 -0.61
N TYR A 82 -3.54 2.70 -0.84
CA TYR A 82 -3.97 1.65 0.07
C TYR A 82 -3.37 1.81 1.48
N LYS A 83 -2.06 2.07 1.57
CA LYS A 83 -1.35 2.31 2.83
C LYS A 83 -1.94 3.50 3.59
N LEU A 84 -2.20 4.62 2.90
CA LEU A 84 -2.80 5.82 3.51
C LEU A 84 -4.14 5.51 4.19
N ILE A 85 -5.01 4.75 3.52
CA ILE A 85 -6.33 4.42 4.08
C ILE A 85 -6.19 3.47 5.27
N LEU A 86 -5.28 2.48 5.20
CA LEU A 86 -5.00 1.55 6.30
C LEU A 86 -4.48 2.28 7.55
N GLU A 87 -3.48 3.14 7.38
CA GLU A 87 -2.88 3.88 8.49
C GLU A 87 -3.87 4.88 9.12
N GLN A 88 -4.76 5.46 8.31
CA GLN A 88 -5.81 6.35 8.81
C GLN A 88 -6.85 5.63 9.69
N VAL A 89 -6.95 4.30 9.58
CA VAL A 89 -7.76 3.45 10.48
C VAL A 89 -6.89 2.65 11.46
N SER A 90 -5.68 3.13 11.72
CA SER A 90 -4.71 2.59 12.70
C SER A 90 -4.21 1.17 12.39
N ILE A 91 -4.15 0.79 11.11
CA ILE A 91 -3.57 -0.49 10.68
C ILE A 91 -2.15 -0.25 10.19
N GLU A 92 -1.18 -0.93 10.81
CA GLU A 92 0.23 -0.82 10.42
C GLU A 92 0.47 -1.50 9.07
N ALA A 93 1.03 -0.76 8.12
CA ALA A 93 1.35 -1.26 6.79
C ALA A 93 2.69 -0.71 6.29
N LYS A 94 3.43 -1.54 5.55
CA LYS A 94 4.72 -1.21 4.95
C LYS A 94 4.62 -1.37 3.45
N ALA A 95 5.00 -0.32 2.71
CA ALA A 95 5.16 -0.44 1.26
C ALA A 95 6.44 -1.24 0.97
N VAL A 96 6.32 -2.22 0.08
CA VAL A 96 7.41 -3.11 -0.30
C VAL A 96 7.59 -3.12 -1.80
N ILE A 97 8.83 -3.04 -2.26
CA ILE A 97 9.17 -3.05 -3.69
C ILE A 97 9.72 -4.42 -4.05
N CYS A 98 9.12 -5.08 -5.03
CA CYS A 98 9.59 -6.31 -5.63
C CYS A 98 10.06 -6.02 -7.07
N ASP A 99 11.33 -6.23 -7.36
CA ASP A 99 11.87 -6.38 -8.72
C ASP A 99 11.40 -7.71 -9.36
N ASP A 100 11.03 -7.67 -10.64
CA ASP A 100 10.68 -8.83 -11.44
C ASP A 100 11.84 -9.31 -12.34
N GLY A 101 13.02 -8.70 -12.21
CA GLY A 101 14.21 -9.02 -12.99
C GLY A 101 14.16 -8.52 -14.45
N ASN A 102 13.09 -7.83 -14.84
CA ASN A 102 12.88 -7.26 -16.18
C ASN A 102 12.72 -5.72 -16.15
N GLU A 103 13.38 -5.06 -15.19
CA GLU A 103 13.48 -3.60 -15.06
C GLU A 103 12.18 -2.90 -14.61
N VAL A 104 11.11 -3.63 -14.25
CA VAL A 104 9.88 -3.03 -13.72
C VAL A 104 9.71 -3.38 -12.25
N LEU A 105 10.08 -2.42 -11.40
CA LEU A 105 9.81 -2.48 -9.97
C LEU A 105 8.30 -2.51 -9.71
N HIS A 106 7.81 -3.59 -9.09
CA HIS A 106 6.47 -3.71 -8.58
C HIS A 106 6.40 -3.25 -7.13
N GLN A 107 5.33 -2.60 -6.71
CA GLN A 107 5.10 -2.24 -5.31
C GLN A 107 3.81 -2.90 -4.81
N LEU A 108 3.86 -3.44 -3.60
CA LEU A 108 2.73 -4.00 -2.87
C LEU A 108 2.85 -3.67 -1.37
N LEU A 109 1.95 -4.18 -0.52
CA LEU A 109 2.00 -3.94 0.92
C LEU A 109 2.31 -5.21 1.72
N MET A 110 3.03 -5.04 2.82
CA MET A 110 2.96 -5.91 3.99
C MET A 110 2.07 -5.24 5.04
N ILE A 111 1.15 -5.99 5.62
CA ILE A 111 0.21 -5.49 6.64
C ILE A 111 0.39 -6.30 7.91
N LYS A 112 0.43 -5.63 9.06
CA LYS A 112 0.50 -6.28 10.36
C LYS A 112 -0.88 -6.78 10.77
N ASP A 113 -0.97 -8.06 11.09
CA ASP A 113 -2.12 -8.68 11.72
C ASP A 113 -1.91 -8.63 13.25
N ASN A 114 -2.60 -7.70 13.92
CA ASN A 114 -2.41 -7.44 15.34
C ASN A 114 -2.89 -8.59 16.25
N GLU A 115 -3.80 -9.44 15.78
CA GLU A 115 -4.29 -10.59 16.56
C GLU A 115 -3.22 -11.69 16.63
N SER A 116 -2.50 -11.89 15.53
CA SER A 116 -1.46 -12.93 15.42
C SER A 116 -0.03 -12.41 15.63
N ASP A 117 0.17 -11.08 15.67
CA ASP A 117 1.47 -10.41 15.64
C ASP A 117 2.34 -10.85 14.44
N THR A 118 1.69 -11.14 13.30
CA THR A 118 2.36 -11.56 12.06
C THR A 118 2.17 -10.54 10.95
N TRP A 119 3.03 -10.63 9.94
CA TRP A 119 2.91 -9.83 8.72
C TRP A 119 2.43 -10.69 7.55
N TYR A 120 1.53 -10.15 6.74
CA TYR A 120 1.09 -10.79 5.49
C TYR A 120 1.20 -9.83 4.32
N PHE A 121 1.33 -10.38 3.11
CA PHE A 121 1.36 -9.60 1.89
C PHE A 121 -0.07 -9.35 1.37
N SER A 122 -0.29 -8.14 0.85
CA SER A 122 -1.54 -7.69 0.27
C SER A 122 -1.26 -6.88 -1.00
N ASP A 123 -1.84 -7.29 -2.13
CA ASP A 123 -1.54 -6.73 -3.44
C ASP A 123 -2.82 -6.32 -4.18
N VAL A 124 -3.19 -5.05 -4.02
CA VAL A 124 -4.34 -4.44 -4.70
C VAL A 124 -4.16 -4.41 -6.22
N THR A 125 -2.93 -4.29 -6.72
CA THR A 125 -2.66 -4.28 -8.16
C THR A 125 -3.02 -5.62 -8.78
N ARG A 126 -2.58 -6.71 -8.15
CA ARG A 126 -2.98 -8.05 -8.59
C ARG A 126 -4.47 -8.31 -8.39
N GLY A 127 -5.08 -7.79 -7.32
CA GLY A 127 -6.53 -7.83 -7.14
C GLY A 127 -7.31 -7.16 -8.28
N ILE A 128 -6.78 -6.07 -8.84
CA ILE A 128 -7.36 -5.36 -9.99
C ILE A 128 -7.15 -6.15 -11.29
N LEU A 129 -5.93 -6.64 -11.53
CA LEU A 129 -5.54 -7.30 -12.79
C LEU A 129 -6.06 -8.74 -12.91
N TYR A 130 -6.12 -9.47 -11.80
CA TYR A 130 -6.43 -10.90 -11.76
C TYR A 130 -7.68 -11.17 -10.92
N LYS A 131 -8.82 -10.57 -11.30
CA LYS A 131 -10.10 -10.70 -10.58
C LYS A 131 -10.57 -12.15 -10.41
N ASN A 132 -10.19 -13.04 -11.33
CA ASN A 132 -10.46 -14.48 -11.26
C ASN A 132 -9.73 -15.19 -10.10
N GLU A 133 -8.67 -14.60 -9.55
CA GLU A 133 -7.98 -15.11 -8.37
C GLU A 133 -8.71 -14.75 -7.05
N GLY A 134 -9.82 -14.00 -7.11
CA GLY A 134 -10.64 -13.65 -5.95
C GLY A 134 -9.86 -12.93 -4.85
N LEU A 135 -10.11 -13.30 -3.58
CA LEU A 135 -9.45 -12.71 -2.41
C LEU A 135 -8.05 -13.27 -2.14
N SER A 136 -7.52 -14.08 -3.05
CA SER A 136 -6.23 -14.70 -2.83
C SER A 136 -5.10 -13.64 -2.80
N ASN A 137 -5.22 -12.51 -3.53
CA ASN A 137 -4.24 -11.42 -3.48
C ASN A 137 -4.42 -10.45 -2.28
N PHE A 138 -5.45 -10.66 -1.43
CA PHE A 138 -5.65 -9.85 -0.23
C PHE A 138 -4.69 -10.22 0.90
N SER A 139 -4.51 -11.52 1.16
CA SER A 139 -3.67 -11.99 2.24
C SER A 139 -2.97 -13.26 1.83
N TYR A 140 -1.65 -13.20 1.70
CA TYR A 140 -0.82 -14.36 1.44
C TYR A 140 0.51 -14.28 2.17
N GLY A 141 1.03 -15.45 2.53
CA GLY A 141 2.33 -15.59 3.17
C GLY A 141 3.48 -15.54 2.17
N TYR A 142 4.69 -15.58 2.71
CA TYR A 142 5.95 -15.50 1.99
C TYR A 142 6.07 -16.54 0.86
N ASP A 143 5.70 -17.79 1.10
CA ASP A 143 5.82 -18.86 0.10
C ASP A 143 5.06 -18.55 -1.19
N ARG A 144 3.89 -17.91 -1.05
CA ARG A 144 3.12 -17.50 -2.22
C ARG A 144 3.65 -16.22 -2.85
N CYS A 145 4.15 -15.27 -2.06
CA CYS A 145 4.85 -14.12 -2.61
C CYS A 145 6.04 -14.58 -3.46
N ASN A 146 6.84 -15.51 -2.94
CA ASN A 146 7.91 -16.16 -3.66
C ASN A 146 7.42 -16.90 -4.90
N LEU A 147 6.34 -17.67 -4.81
CA LEU A 147 5.81 -18.38 -5.98
C LEU A 147 5.34 -17.41 -7.06
N ILE A 148 4.72 -16.29 -6.69
CA ILE A 148 4.30 -15.24 -7.63
C ILE A 148 5.53 -14.63 -8.28
N ASN A 149 6.53 -14.21 -7.49
CA ASN A 149 7.78 -13.65 -7.99
C ASN A 149 8.54 -14.66 -8.87
N GLN A 150 8.61 -15.92 -8.44
CA GLN A 150 9.23 -17.01 -9.19
C GLN A 150 8.45 -17.37 -10.45
N LYS A 151 7.13 -17.25 -10.52
CA LYS A 151 6.37 -17.48 -11.76
C LYS A 151 6.54 -16.35 -12.77
N MET A 152 6.89 -15.15 -12.30
CA MET A 152 7.36 -14.05 -13.15
C MET A 152 8.85 -14.23 -13.55
N LEU A 153 9.52 -15.23 -12.94
CA LEU A 153 10.80 -15.92 -13.20
C LEU A 153 12.08 -15.06 -13.26
N GLY A 154 12.82 -15.07 -12.16
CA GLY A 154 14.27 -14.82 -12.20
C GLY A 154 14.97 -14.89 -10.86
N TYR A 155 14.76 -13.88 -10.02
CA TYR A 155 15.42 -13.75 -8.73
C TYR A 155 14.48 -13.03 -7.78
N LEU A 156 14.47 -13.44 -6.51
CA LEU A 156 14.04 -12.53 -5.47
C LEU A 156 14.95 -11.30 -5.59
N PRO A 157 14.43 -10.08 -5.75
CA PRO A 157 15.16 -8.95 -5.23
C PRO A 157 15.30 -9.23 -3.74
N GLU A 158 16.37 -8.75 -3.13
CA GLU A 158 16.52 -8.66 -1.69
C GLU A 158 15.48 -7.70 -1.08
N CYS A 159 14.21 -7.81 -1.46
CA CYS A 159 13.12 -6.99 -0.99
C CYS A 159 12.72 -7.47 0.40
N LEU A 160 13.18 -6.73 1.40
CA LEU A 160 12.65 -6.70 2.76
C LEU A 160 12.86 -7.95 3.62
N TYR A 161 13.92 -8.70 3.41
CA TYR A 161 14.35 -9.66 4.44
C TYR A 161 14.81 -8.94 5.73
N ASP A 162 15.46 -7.77 5.60
CA ASP A 162 16.08 -7.06 6.73
C ASP A 162 15.12 -6.30 7.67
N ALA A 163 13.88 -6.03 7.27
CA ALA A 163 12.94 -5.24 8.08
C ALA A 163 11.99 -6.06 8.96
N VAL A 164 11.94 -7.39 8.77
CA VAL A 164 10.92 -8.26 9.39
C VAL A 164 11.52 -9.34 10.31
N TYR A 165 12.77 -9.76 10.08
CA TYR A 165 13.49 -10.67 10.96
C TYR A 165 14.90 -10.14 11.20
N ASN A 166 15.24 -9.78 12.44
CA ASN A 166 16.57 -9.35 12.89
C ASN A 166 17.69 -10.34 12.48
N ARG A 167 18.13 -10.29 11.24
CA ARG A 167 19.35 -10.94 10.75
C ARG A 167 20.14 -9.88 10.02
N GLU A 168 21.22 -9.45 10.66
CA GLU A 168 22.22 -8.58 10.05
C GLU A 168 22.73 -9.19 8.75
N THR A 169 22.57 -8.51 7.61
CA THR A 169 23.52 -8.68 6.52
C THR A 169 23.69 -7.47 5.60
N LYS A 170 24.96 -7.10 5.43
CA LYS A 170 25.64 -6.44 4.31
C LYS A 170 24.77 -5.86 3.17
N LYS A 171 24.64 -4.53 3.18
CA LYS A 171 23.96 -3.70 2.19
C LYS A 171 24.64 -3.65 0.81
N SER A 172 23.84 -3.81 -0.24
CA SER A 172 23.94 -2.99 -1.45
C SER A 172 23.24 -1.64 -1.18
N GLY A 173 24.01 -0.56 -1.03
CA GLY A 173 23.51 0.73 -0.52
C GLY A 173 22.53 1.53 -1.40
N GLU A 174 22.07 0.97 -2.52
CA GLU A 174 21.17 1.65 -3.46
C GLU A 174 19.67 1.36 -3.19
N LEU A 175 19.34 0.13 -2.78
CA LEU A 175 17.96 -0.28 -2.45
C LEU A 175 17.43 0.38 -1.18
N GLU A 176 18.29 0.56 -0.17
CA GLU A 176 17.92 1.29 1.04
C GLU A 176 17.72 2.78 0.79
N LYS A 177 18.51 3.36 -0.12
CA LYS A 177 18.29 4.74 -0.56
C LYS A 177 16.95 4.87 -1.27
N LEU A 178 16.59 3.92 -2.14
CA LEU A 178 15.28 3.88 -2.81
C LEU A 178 14.11 3.71 -1.82
N ASN A 179 14.23 2.83 -0.82
CA ASN A 179 13.18 2.66 0.19
C ASN A 179 13.07 3.88 1.12
N SER A 180 14.18 4.53 1.46
CA SER A 180 14.16 5.77 2.26
C SER A 180 13.80 7.02 1.46
N SER A 181 13.93 7.01 0.12
CA SER A 181 13.64 8.17 -0.75
C SER A 181 12.30 8.09 -1.49
N ASN A 182 11.74 6.89 -1.72
CA ASN A 182 10.46 6.71 -2.43
C ASN A 182 9.28 6.43 -1.49
N LEU A 183 9.53 6.23 -0.20
CA LEU A 183 8.52 6.55 0.80
C LEU A 183 8.40 8.07 0.76
N CYS A 184 7.35 8.56 0.11
CA CYS A 184 6.90 9.90 0.46
C CYS A 184 6.78 9.89 1.99
N ASP A 185 7.48 10.83 2.66
CA ASP A 185 7.19 11.20 4.04
C ASP A 185 5.76 11.74 4.07
N LEU A 186 4.80 10.83 3.91
CA LEU A 186 3.40 11.08 4.12
C LEU A 186 3.27 11.24 5.64
N PRO A 187 2.65 12.33 6.09
CA PRO A 187 2.75 12.77 7.47
C PRO A 187 2.38 11.62 8.42
N THR A 188 3.33 11.24 9.27
CA THR A 188 3.17 10.30 10.39
C THR A 188 2.16 10.80 11.44
N ASN A 189 1.75 12.07 11.34
CA ASN A 189 0.77 12.72 12.20
C ASN A 189 -0.54 12.97 11.44
N ILE A 190 -1.19 11.91 10.97
CA ILE A 190 -2.66 11.89 10.86
C ILE A 190 -3.23 11.19 12.11
N ILE A 191 -2.58 11.42 13.25
CA ILE A 191 -3.08 11.06 14.56
C ILE A 191 -4.31 11.93 14.76
N LEU A 192 -5.46 11.27 14.84
CA LEU A 192 -6.73 11.77 15.33
C LEU A 192 -6.53 13.04 16.17
N GLU A 193 -7.10 14.18 15.72
CA GLU A 193 -7.40 15.25 16.66
C GLU A 193 -8.42 14.70 17.65
N ASP A 194 -7.93 14.02 18.68
CA ASP A 194 -8.66 13.75 19.90
C ASP A 194 -8.73 15.08 20.65
N LYS A 195 -9.57 16.00 20.14
CA LYS A 195 -10.10 17.08 20.96
C LYS A 195 -11.15 16.46 21.87
N SER A 196 -10.63 15.77 22.88
CA SER A 196 -11.13 15.82 24.24
C SER A 196 -11.34 17.30 24.63
N ASN A 197 -12.42 17.88 24.15
CA ASN A 197 -12.96 19.10 24.70
C ASN A 197 -13.53 18.74 26.07
N ASN A 198 -12.67 18.88 27.07
CA ASN A 198 -12.95 19.65 28.28
C ASN A 198 -14.42 19.66 28.71
N ILE A 199 -14.82 18.65 29.48
CA ILE A 199 -15.67 18.93 30.64
C ILE A 199 -14.75 18.92 31.85
N LYS A 200 -14.46 20.13 32.34
CA LYS A 200 -13.80 20.40 33.61
C LYS A 200 -14.61 19.78 34.75
N VAL A 201 -13.87 19.23 35.72
CA VAL A 201 -14.12 19.13 37.18
C VAL A 201 -15.57 19.01 37.62
#